data_AF-A0A800BI03-F1
#
_entry.id   AF-A0A800BI03-F1
#
_cell.length_a   1.000
_cell.length_b   1.000
_cell.length_c   1.000
_cell.angle_alpha   90.00
_cell.angle_beta   90.00
_cell.angle_gamma   90.00
#
_symmetry.space_group_name_H-M   'P 1'
#
loop_
_entity.id
_entity.type
_entity.pdbx_description
1 polymer ?
#
loop_
_entity_poly.entity_id
_entity_poly.type
_entity_poly.pdbx_seq_one_letter_code
_entity_poly.pdbx_strand_id
1 'polypeptide(L)'
;MAMYCQVFYIYLWGLISKKTNMTITTIIFLIVIGLLAGILSGIVGIGGGLIMIPMLILFLGLSQHSAQGTSLAVMLPPIGILAAMNYYKAGFVEWKFALIIAATFIIGGYFGSKFAVSVSAAVLQKIFGVVLLVAAIKMIFGK
;
A
#
# COMPACT_ATOMS: atom_id res chain seq x y z
N MET A 1 -30.97 10.57 -21.63
CA MET A 1 -31.01 9.15 -22.07
C MET A 1 -29.64 8.45 -22.00
N ALA A 2 -28.54 9.08 -22.44
CA ALA A 2 -27.19 8.46 -22.43
C ALA A 2 -26.64 8.11 -21.02
N MET A 3 -26.97 8.90 -19.99
CA MET A 3 -26.46 8.70 -18.62
C MET A 3 -27.05 7.44 -17.94
N TYR A 4 -28.30 7.08 -18.24
CA TYR A 4 -28.92 5.85 -17.72
C TYR A 4 -28.35 4.58 -18.35
N CYS A 5 -27.89 4.68 -19.61
CA CYS A 5 -27.28 3.55 -20.33
C CYS A 5 -25.90 3.18 -19.74
N GLN A 6 -25.09 4.16 -19.33
CA GLN A 6 -23.82 3.91 -18.62
C GLN A 6 -24.03 3.28 -17.25
N VAL A 7 -24.99 3.78 -16.47
CA VAL A 7 -25.29 3.22 -15.13
C VAL A 7 -25.79 1.79 -15.24
N PHE A 8 -26.65 1.48 -16.23
CA PHE A 8 -27.13 0.12 -16.48
C PHE A 8 -26.01 -0.81 -16.97
N TYR A 9 -25.09 -0.33 -17.81
CA TYR A 9 -23.93 -1.11 -18.27
C TYR A 9 -22.95 -1.40 -17.12
N ILE A 10 -22.72 -0.46 -16.20
CA ILE A 10 -21.91 -0.68 -14.99
C ILE A 10 -22.58 -1.68 -14.04
N TYR A 11 -23.91 -1.62 -13.88
CA TYR A 11 -24.66 -2.61 -13.08
C TYR A 11 -24.65 -4.01 -13.71
N LEU A 12 -24.84 -4.10 -15.03
CA LEU A 12 -24.82 -5.37 -15.76
C LEU A 12 -23.41 -5.97 -15.82
N TRP A 13 -22.37 -5.13 -15.96
CA TRP A 13 -20.97 -5.54 -15.90
C TRP A 13 -20.54 -5.93 -14.47
N GLY A 14 -21.08 -5.27 -13.45
CA GLY A 14 -20.93 -5.66 -12.04
C GLY A 14 -21.58 -7.02 -11.71
N LEU A 15 -22.72 -7.34 -12.33
CA LEU A 15 -23.38 -8.65 -12.21
C LEU A 15 -22.65 -9.77 -12.97
N ILE A 16 -21.89 -9.43 -14.02
CA ILE A 16 -21.03 -10.36 -14.78
C ILE A 16 -19.62 -10.48 -14.15
N SER A 17 -19.32 -9.66 -13.14
CA SER A 17 -18.02 -9.63 -12.47
C SER A 17 -17.71 -10.95 -11.76
N LYS A 18 -17.00 -11.80 -12.52
CA LYS A 18 -16.07 -12.85 -12.12
C LYS A 18 -16.44 -13.57 -10.82
N LYS A 19 -17.03 -14.74 -11.00
CA LYS A 19 -16.79 -15.88 -10.10
C LYS A 19 -15.31 -16.27 -10.22
N THR A 20 -14.42 -15.54 -9.55
CA THR A 20 -13.04 -15.99 -9.31
C THR A 20 -13.13 -17.23 -8.42
N ASN A 21 -12.96 -18.40 -9.04
CA ASN A 21 -12.74 -19.61 -8.28
C ASN A 21 -11.41 -19.41 -7.53
N MET A 22 -11.49 -19.32 -6.20
CA MET A 22 -10.33 -19.18 -5.33
C MET A 22 -9.58 -20.50 -5.32
N THR A 23 -8.66 -20.68 -6.27
CA THR A 23 -7.73 -21.81 -6.24
C THR A 23 -6.80 -21.64 -5.03
N ILE A 24 -6.42 -22.75 -4.39
CA ILE A 24 -5.49 -22.78 -3.26
C ILE A 24 -4.21 -22.00 -3.56
N THR A 25 -3.68 -22.16 -4.78
CA THR A 25 -2.52 -21.41 -5.28
C THR A 25 -2.71 -19.89 -5.19
N THR A 26 -3.88 -19.38 -5.58
CA THR A 26 -4.20 -17.94 -5.51
C THR A 26 -4.20 -17.46 -4.06
N ILE A 27 -4.78 -18.22 -3.14
CA ILE A 27 -4.81 -17.88 -1.72
C ILE A 27 -3.38 -17.78 -1.17
N ILE A 28 -2.52 -18.74 -1.49
CA ILE A 28 -1.11 -18.72 -1.08
C ILE A 28 -0.41 -17.46 -1.60
N PHE A 29 -0.60 -17.11 -2.87
CA PHE A 29 -0.02 -15.89 -3.43
C PHE A 29 -0.52 -14.63 -2.71
N LEU A 30 -1.82 -14.53 -2.42
CA LEU A 30 -2.38 -13.38 -1.70
C LEU A 30 -1.81 -13.24 -0.29
N ILE A 31 -1.62 -14.35 0.42
CA ILE A 31 -1.00 -14.38 1.75
C ILE A 31 0.46 -13.91 1.68
N VAL A 32 1.23 -14.44 0.73
CA VAL A 32 2.64 -14.07 0.55
C VAL A 32 2.76 -12.59 0.19
N ILE A 33 1.91 -12.10 -0.73
CA ILE A 33 1.86 -10.68 -1.11
C ILE A 33 1.54 -9.82 0.11
N GLY A 34 0.49 -10.15 0.87
CA GLY A 34 0.10 -9.37 2.04
C GLY A 34 1.19 -9.33 3.11
N LEU A 35 1.80 -10.48 3.44
CA LEU A 35 2.91 -10.54 4.41
C LEU A 35 4.11 -9.71 3.94
N LEU A 36 4.60 -9.92 2.72
CA LEU A 36 5.77 -9.23 2.20
C LEU A 36 5.51 -7.72 2.06
N ALA A 37 4.36 -7.34 1.48
CA ALA A 37 3.97 -5.95 1.36
C ALA A 37 3.82 -5.30 2.74
N GLY A 38 3.26 -6.01 3.72
CA GLY A 38 3.14 -5.54 5.10
C GLY A 38 4.50 -5.29 5.74
N ILE A 39 5.41 -6.28 5.69
CA ILE A 39 6.76 -6.15 6.25
C ILE A 39 7.50 -4.97 5.61
N LEU A 40 7.55 -4.92 4.29
CA LEU A 40 8.25 -3.86 3.57
C LEU A 40 7.62 -2.49 3.84
N SER A 41 6.28 -2.39 3.85
CA SER A 41 5.58 -1.15 4.16
C SER A 41 5.78 -0.72 5.60
N GLY A 42 5.86 -1.66 6.56
CA GLY A 42 6.16 -1.37 7.96
C GLY A 42 7.60 -0.88 8.17
N ILE A 43 8.56 -1.45 7.44
CA ILE A 43 9.98 -1.06 7.49
C ILE A 43 10.24 0.29 6.82
N VAL A 44 9.61 0.55 5.67
CA VAL A 44 9.95 1.68 4.79
C VAL A 44 8.93 2.83 4.87
N GLY A 45 7.69 2.57 5.29
CA GLY A 45 6.64 3.59 5.35
C GLY A 45 6.05 3.96 3.99
N ILE A 46 5.90 2.97 3.10
CA ILE A 46 5.63 3.16 1.65
C ILE A 46 4.31 3.89 1.34
N GLY A 47 3.34 3.93 2.26
CA GLY A 47 2.01 4.50 2.03
C GLY A 47 2.03 5.83 1.23
N GLY A 48 2.91 6.76 1.61
CA GLY A 48 3.16 8.02 0.89
C GLY A 48 4.49 8.65 1.25
N GLY A 49 5.36 7.84 1.88
CA GLY A 49 6.63 8.29 2.41
C GLY A 49 7.62 8.72 1.35
N LEU A 50 7.42 8.30 0.08
CA LEU A 50 8.30 8.69 -1.03
C LEU A 50 8.50 10.21 -1.13
N ILE A 51 7.42 10.98 -0.91
CA ILE A 51 7.48 12.44 -0.95
C ILE A 51 7.46 13.02 0.47
N MET A 52 6.55 12.54 1.33
CA MET A 52 6.41 13.11 2.67
C MET A 52 7.65 12.93 3.54
N ILE A 53 8.30 11.76 3.54
CA ILE A 53 9.47 11.52 4.41
C ILE A 53 10.63 12.44 4.04
N PRO A 54 11.07 12.55 2.76
CA PRO A 54 12.08 13.52 2.38
C PRO A 54 11.70 14.95 2.72
N MET A 55 10.43 15.36 2.51
CA MET A 55 10.02 16.72 2.83
C MET A 55 10.08 17.01 4.34
N LEU A 56 9.60 16.09 5.17
CA LEU A 56 9.63 16.23 6.62
C LEU A 56 11.07 16.26 7.18
N ILE A 57 12.00 15.52 6.56
CA ILE A 57 13.40 15.52 6.97
C ILE A 57 14.10 16.79 6.47
N LEU A 58 13.97 17.13 5.18
CA LEU A 58 14.72 18.22 4.56
C LEU A 58 14.19 19.60 4.97
N PHE A 59 12.88 19.78 5.10
CA PHE A 59 12.28 21.07 5.42
C PHE A 59 11.99 21.26 6.91
N LEU A 60 11.68 20.19 7.65
CA LEU A 60 11.33 20.27 9.08
C LEU A 60 12.37 19.64 10.00
N GLY A 61 13.46 19.07 9.46
CA GLY A 61 14.55 18.51 10.26
C GLY A 61 14.15 17.31 11.13
N LEU A 62 13.04 16.62 10.79
CA LEU A 62 12.59 15.48 11.58
C LEU A 62 13.57 14.30 11.50
N SER A 63 13.65 13.52 12.58
CA SER A 63 14.33 12.23 12.54
C SER A 63 13.62 11.28 11.58
N GLN A 64 14.34 10.28 11.03
CA GLN A 64 13.75 9.27 10.15
C GLN A 64 12.54 8.58 10.80
N HIS A 65 12.63 8.20 12.08
CA HIS A 65 11.51 7.58 12.80
C HIS A 65 10.29 8.50 12.89
N SER A 66 10.50 9.77 13.25
CA SER A 66 9.42 10.76 13.35
C SER A 66 8.77 11.00 11.99
N ALA A 67 9.57 11.26 10.94
CA ALA A 67 9.07 11.50 9.59
C ALA A 67 8.26 10.30 9.06
N GLN A 68 8.75 9.09 9.30
CA GLN A 68 8.11 7.86 8.84
C GLN A 68 6.82 7.56 9.60
N GLY A 69 6.82 7.73 10.93
CA GLY A 69 5.62 7.60 11.76
C GLY A 69 4.54 8.62 11.37
N THR A 70 4.90 9.89 11.20
CA THR A 70 3.99 10.95 10.76
C THR A 70 3.42 10.66 9.37
N SER A 71 4.25 10.23 8.43
CA SER A 71 3.79 9.84 7.09
C SER A 71 2.78 8.69 7.15
N LEU A 72 3.02 7.65 7.95
CA LEU A 72 2.09 6.54 8.10
C LEU A 72 0.76 6.97 8.74
N ALA A 73 0.83 7.82 9.78
CA ALA A 73 -0.35 8.33 10.48
C ALA A 73 -1.24 9.18 9.58
N VAL A 74 -0.67 9.94 8.64
CA VAL A 74 -1.43 10.75 7.67
C VAL A 74 -1.93 9.92 6.49
N MET A 75 -1.26 8.83 6.13
CA MET A 75 -1.65 7.99 5.01
C MET A 75 -2.91 7.16 5.26
N LEU A 76 -3.01 6.57 6.45
CA LEU A 76 -4.03 5.56 6.75
C LEU A 76 -5.45 6.16 6.81
N PRO A 77 -5.71 7.24 7.59
CA PRO A 77 -7.08 7.71 7.81
C PRO A 77 -7.70 8.50 6.64
N PRO A 78 -7.10 9.61 6.13
CA PRO A 78 -7.73 10.39 5.08
C PRO A 78 -7.51 9.78 3.69
N ILE A 79 -6.25 9.51 3.30
CA ILE A 79 -5.94 9.07 1.93
C ILE A 79 -6.43 7.64 1.70
N GLY A 80 -6.11 6.71 2.60
CA GLY A 80 -6.52 5.31 2.48
C GLY A 80 -8.03 5.16 2.35
N ILE A 81 -8.80 5.82 3.22
CA ILE A 81 -10.27 5.75 3.20
C ILE A 81 -10.84 6.41 1.95
N LEU A 82 -10.46 7.65 1.65
CA LEU A 82 -11.05 8.39 0.51
C LEU A 82 -10.70 7.74 -0.84
N ALA A 83 -9.46 7.26 -1.00
CA ALA A 83 -9.06 6.55 -2.21
C ALA A 83 -9.82 5.23 -2.34
N ALA A 84 -9.87 4.41 -1.29
CA ALA A 84 -10.63 3.15 -1.30
C ALA A 84 -12.11 3.37 -1.61
N MET A 85 -12.73 4.43 -1.06
CA MET A 85 -14.11 4.79 -1.36
C MET A 85 -14.33 5.11 -2.85
N ASN A 86 -13.42 5.81 -3.50
CA ASN A 86 -13.52 6.11 -4.92
C ASN A 86 -13.39 4.85 -5.78
N TYR A 87 -12.41 3.98 -5.50
CA TYR A 87 -12.26 2.71 -6.21
C TYR A 87 -13.42 1.75 -5.96
N TYR A 88 -13.98 1.76 -4.76
CA TYR A 88 -15.18 0.99 -4.43
C TYR A 88 -16.38 1.47 -5.25
N LYS A 89 -16.65 2.79 -5.26
CA LYS A 89 -17.73 3.39 -6.06
C LYS A 89 -17.58 3.11 -7.56
N ALA A 90 -16.34 2.99 -8.04
CA ALA A 90 -16.03 2.66 -9.43
C ALA A 90 -16.07 1.15 -9.75
N GLY A 91 -16.32 0.28 -8.75
CA GLY A 91 -16.40 -1.17 -8.94
C GLY A 91 -15.07 -1.88 -9.13
N PHE A 92 -13.94 -1.23 -8.80
CA PHE A 92 -12.59 -1.78 -9.01
C PHE A 92 -12.01 -2.52 -7.79
N VAL A 93 -12.80 -2.73 -6.73
CA VAL A 93 -12.34 -3.38 -5.50
C VAL A 93 -12.73 -4.86 -5.50
N GLU A 94 -11.73 -5.72 -5.60
CA GLU A 94 -11.86 -7.18 -5.42
C GLU A 94 -11.83 -7.55 -3.93
N TRP A 95 -13.00 -7.51 -3.28
CA TRP A 95 -13.14 -7.66 -1.82
C TRP A 95 -12.53 -8.94 -1.25
N LYS A 96 -12.63 -10.07 -1.96
CA LYS A 96 -12.05 -11.35 -1.50
C LYS A 96 -10.52 -11.25 -1.37
N PHE A 97 -9.87 -10.63 -2.35
CA PHE A 97 -8.41 -10.49 -2.36
C PHE A 97 -8.00 -9.44 -1.32
N ALA A 98 -8.73 -8.31 -1.28
CA ALA A 98 -8.49 -7.23 -0.34
C ALA A 98 -8.51 -7.71 1.12
N LEU A 99 -9.48 -8.55 1.51
CA LEU A 99 -9.60 -9.06 2.88
C LEU A 99 -8.44 -10.00 3.27
N ILE A 100 -8.07 -10.93 2.39
CA ILE A 100 -6.96 -11.87 2.64
C ILE A 100 -5.63 -11.11 2.76
N ILE A 101 -5.39 -10.18 1.82
CA ILE A 101 -4.21 -9.33 1.84
C ILE A 101 -4.23 -8.46 3.09
N ALA A 102 -5.34 -7.80 3.44
CA ALA A 102 -5.42 -6.93 4.61
C ALA A 102 -5.09 -7.67 5.91
N ALA A 103 -5.64 -8.88 6.10
CA ALA A 103 -5.39 -9.69 7.29
C ALA A 103 -3.89 -10.02 7.47
N THR A 104 -3.25 -10.44 6.37
CA THR A 104 -1.82 -10.80 6.38
C THR A 104 -0.89 -9.58 6.37
N PHE A 105 -1.34 -8.48 5.76
CA PHE A 105 -0.66 -7.20 5.74
C PHE A 105 -0.55 -6.57 7.12
N ILE A 106 -1.59 -6.69 7.95
CA ILE A 106 -1.55 -6.25 9.35
C ILE A 106 -0.43 -6.99 10.11
N ILE A 107 -0.33 -8.31 9.94
CA ILE A 107 0.69 -9.12 10.58
C ILE A 107 2.09 -8.68 10.11
N GLY A 108 2.30 -8.61 8.79
CA GLY A 108 3.57 -8.16 8.24
C GLY A 108 3.94 -6.74 8.66
N GLY A 109 2.99 -5.82 8.63
CA GLY A 109 3.16 -4.42 9.03
C GLY A 109 3.51 -4.26 10.50
N TYR A 110 2.91 -5.06 11.38
CA TYR A 110 3.25 -5.05 12.81
C TYR A 110 4.70 -5.46 13.04
N PHE A 111 5.14 -6.60 12.49
CA PHE A 111 6.52 -7.07 12.66
C PHE A 111 7.52 -6.16 11.95
N GLY A 112 7.20 -5.69 10.74
CA GLY A 112 8.04 -4.77 9.98
C GLY A 112 8.24 -3.43 10.68
N SER A 113 7.17 -2.82 11.20
CA SER A 113 7.27 -1.56 11.96
C SER A 113 7.99 -1.74 13.29
N LYS A 114 7.75 -2.86 14.00
CA LYS A 114 8.48 -3.18 15.23
C LYS A 114 9.98 -3.31 14.98
N PHE A 115 10.38 -3.95 13.88
CA PHE A 115 11.78 -3.98 13.44
C PHE A 115 12.31 -2.57 13.12
N ALA A 116 11.56 -1.77 12.37
CA ALA A 116 11.94 -0.39 12.00
C ALA A 116 12.22 0.51 13.21
N VAL A 117 11.38 0.41 14.25
CA VAL A 117 11.52 1.18 15.49
C VAL A 117 12.71 0.68 16.33
N SER A 118 13.09 -0.59 16.20
CA SER A 118 14.21 -1.18 16.95
C SER A 118 15.60 -0.83 16.40
N VAL A 119 15.70 -0.43 15.13
CA VAL A 119 16.98 -0.03 14.51
C VAL A 119 17.22 1.47 14.64
N SER A 120 18.48 1.91 14.57
CA SER A 120 18.82 3.33 14.69
C SER A 120 18.31 4.14 13.49
N ALA A 121 18.02 5.43 13.70
CA ALA A 121 17.48 6.31 12.68
C ALA A 121 18.40 6.39 11.44
N ALA A 122 19.71 6.40 11.65
CA ALA A 122 20.70 6.41 10.58
C ALA A 122 20.66 5.13 9.72
N VAL A 123 20.47 3.96 10.33
CA VAL A 123 20.31 2.70 9.60
C VAL A 123 18.99 2.70 8.83
N LEU A 124 17.91 3.13 9.47
CA LEU A 124 16.60 3.22 8.83
C LEU A 124 16.61 4.18 7.64
N GLN A 125 17.29 5.31 7.76
CA GLN A 125 17.46 6.29 6.68
C GLN A 125 18.24 5.70 5.51
N LYS A 126 19.31 4.92 5.77
CA LYS A 126 20.05 4.20 4.72
C LYS A 126 19.17 3.15 4.03
N ILE A 127 18.40 2.36 4.79
CA ILE A 127 17.46 1.38 4.24
C ILE A 127 16.46 2.08 3.30
N PHE A 128 15.86 3.18 3.78
CA PHE A 128 14.93 3.98 2.98
C PHE A 128 15.59 4.50 1.70
N GLY A 129 16.79 5.09 1.80
CA GLY A 129 17.55 5.58 0.64
C GLY A 129 17.88 4.49 -0.38
N VAL A 130 18.28 3.30 0.06
CA VAL A 130 18.53 2.15 -0.84
C VAL A 130 17.24 1.72 -1.55
N VAL A 131 16.12 1.67 -0.84
CA VAL A 131 14.82 1.34 -1.47
C VAL A 131 14.45 2.37 -2.54
N LEU A 132 14.65 3.66 -2.27
CA LEU A 132 14.43 4.71 -3.27
C LEU A 132 15.35 4.58 -4.48
N LEU A 133 16.63 4.26 -4.26
CA LEU A 133 17.59 4.04 -5.33
C LEU A 133 17.18 2.86 -6.22
N VAL A 134 16.81 1.73 -5.61
CA VAL A 134 16.36 0.53 -6.33
C VAL A 134 15.08 0.84 -7.12
N ALA A 135 14.13 1.55 -6.52
CA ALA A 135 12.91 1.98 -7.20
C ALA A 135 13.23 2.87 -8.41
N ALA A 136 14.10 3.87 -8.25
CA ALA A 136 14.53 4.75 -9.34
C ALA A 136 15.22 3.98 -10.47
N ILE A 137 16.16 3.09 -10.15
CA ILE A 137 16.85 2.25 -11.15
C ILE A 137 15.85 1.38 -11.90
N LYS A 138 14.93 0.71 -11.18
CA LYS A 138 13.90 -0.10 -11.82
C LYS A 138 12.96 0.72 -12.70
N MET A 139 12.62 1.95 -12.32
CA MET A 139 11.75 2.80 -13.13
C MET A 139 12.44 3.32 -14.40
N ILE A 140 13.75 3.57 -14.35
CA ILE A 140 14.50 4.11 -15.50
C ILE A 140 14.93 2.99 -16.48
N PHE A 141 15.34 1.84 -15.95
CA PHE A 141 15.94 0.76 -16.74
C PHE A 141 15.10 -0.52 -16.79
N GLY A 142 13.97 -0.56 -16.08
CA GLY A 142 13.01 -1.64 -16.20
C GLY A 142 12.32 -1.60 -17.56
N LYS A 143 12.27 -2.75 -18.23
CA LYS A 143 11.46 -2.94 -19.44
C LYS A 143 9.97 -2.80 -19.14
#